data_AF-A0A0F2PMB9-F1
#
_entry.id   AF-A0A0F2PMB9-F1
#
_cell.length_a   1.000
_cell.length_b   1.000
_cell.length_c   1.000
_cell.angle_alpha   90.00
_cell.angle_beta   90.00
_cell.angle_gamma   90.00
#
_symmetry.space_group_name_H-M   'P 1'
#
loop_
_entity.id
_entity.type
_entity.pdbx_description
1 polymer ?
#
loop_
_entity_poly.entity_id
_entity_poly.type
_entity_poly.pdbx_seq_one_letter_code
_entity_poly.pdbx_strand_id
1 'polypeptide(L)'
;MFTACFPVFCLAGCSDKQGQQKPILKPVKIAVCVADMERDGNKIIEKVMEERKKKDKLDITWFDAKNDPTQQSSQVEKLTQKKVKAVVLQVVDPAAGSQLLKGLAEKNIKVVALEVLPLDAPVDAYVASNHALAGRLMAEYVINTVRKKNGIPLAQGEPGTAGQVQEQQQGGGSQSGGTQVGGGQEGGQGGGGSQQGGGQQGGGQQGGGPVIPPESQLQGTGPASVVLLTGDPGDPASREMASSARVVLKESQWVRLVGEYQHFRGDPAQVPFNMQQALAAANNRIDAVLATDSRLALAAVDVLKAAGLNNRVLTVGVGADQKASQALTAGEHDAEVDTRPDLLGQYALDAAVSLAKDEHWQYDSQTTSGSYSVPSRITPVRLVQPENMYLLNQRWSGLQGGGKEKGGGGSSEGGSSGSGKGGSESDSGKSGSDGLSGGQQGSGQQSGKQGGQGQKTKLKVTTMDGKTVEVEINGQVKKIESTDGGQGQQSQGGAGQQGGGGGGQ
;
A
#
# COMPACT_ATOMS: atom_id res chain seq x y z
N MET A 1 50.60 -46.79 -52.61
CA MET A 1 50.36 -46.29 -53.99
C MET A 1 49.28 -47.19 -54.59
N PHE A 2 48.06 -46.80 -54.93
CA PHE A 2 47.41 -45.51 -55.08
C PHE A 2 45.93 -45.66 -54.71
N THR A 3 45.41 -44.65 -54.04
CA THR A 3 44.04 -44.47 -53.54
C THR A 3 43.05 -44.30 -54.68
N ALA A 4 41.90 -44.99 -54.62
CA ALA A 4 40.79 -44.79 -55.55
C ALA A 4 40.05 -43.49 -55.21
N CYS A 5 40.07 -42.54 -56.16
CA CYS A 5 39.34 -41.28 -56.09
C CYS A 5 37.90 -41.50 -56.57
N PHE A 6 36.92 -41.34 -55.67
CA PHE A 6 35.50 -41.17 -56.04
C PHE A 6 35.21 -39.67 -56.25
N PRO A 7 34.54 -39.26 -57.33
CA PRO A 7 34.16 -37.86 -57.52
C PRO A 7 33.00 -37.51 -56.57
N VAL A 8 33.25 -36.53 -55.70
CA VAL A 8 32.23 -35.91 -54.87
C VAL A 8 31.36 -35.02 -55.76
N PHE A 9 30.11 -35.43 -55.97
CA PHE A 9 29.06 -34.61 -56.56
C PHE A 9 28.54 -33.64 -55.49
N CYS A 10 28.90 -32.36 -55.58
CA CYS A 10 28.30 -31.32 -54.75
C CYS A 10 26.89 -31.03 -55.27
N LEU A 11 25.87 -31.70 -54.70
CA LEU A 11 24.49 -31.25 -54.81
C LEU A 11 24.32 -30.02 -53.90
N ALA A 12 24.14 -28.86 -54.51
CA ALA A 12 23.66 -27.65 -53.84
C ALA A 12 22.22 -27.91 -53.36
N GLY A 13 22.08 -28.31 -52.10
CA GLY A 13 20.79 -28.39 -51.42
C GLY A 13 20.30 -26.99 -51.05
N CYS A 14 19.21 -26.54 -51.68
CA CYS A 14 18.37 -25.49 -51.13
C CYS A 14 17.81 -25.97 -49.79
N SER A 15 18.36 -25.48 -48.68
CA SER A 15 17.74 -25.65 -47.36
C SER A 15 16.49 -24.78 -47.29
N ASP A 16 15.33 -25.42 -47.39
CA ASP A 16 14.06 -24.87 -46.92
C ASP A 16 14.22 -24.45 -45.46
N LYS A 17 14.17 -23.14 -45.22
CA LYS A 17 14.02 -22.56 -43.88
C LYS A 17 12.63 -22.91 -43.37
N GLN A 18 12.46 -24.12 -42.84
CA GLN A 18 11.37 -24.41 -41.92
C GLN A 18 11.58 -23.49 -40.70
N GLY A 19 10.77 -22.43 -40.64
CA GLY A 19 10.69 -21.57 -39.47
C GLY A 19 10.33 -22.43 -38.27
N GLN A 20 11.28 -22.67 -37.38
CA GLN A 20 11.01 -23.23 -36.06
C GLN A 20 9.98 -22.32 -35.38
N GLN A 21 8.73 -22.78 -35.31
CA GLN A 21 7.73 -22.16 -34.45
C GLN A 21 8.30 -22.20 -33.02
N LYS A 22 8.49 -21.03 -32.42
CA LYS A 22 8.83 -20.94 -30.98
C LYS A 22 7.83 -21.80 -30.22
N PRO A 23 8.28 -22.70 -29.33
CA PRO A 23 7.37 -23.55 -28.56
C PRO A 23 6.35 -22.65 -27.87
N ILE A 24 5.07 -22.97 -28.06
CA ILE A 24 3.97 -22.28 -27.38
C ILE A 24 4.11 -22.61 -25.90
N LEU A 25 4.70 -21.69 -25.12
CA LEU A 25 4.83 -21.83 -23.68
C LEU A 25 3.43 -21.95 -23.08
N LYS A 26 3.17 -23.08 -22.40
CA LYS A 26 1.91 -23.28 -21.69
C LYS A 26 1.79 -22.22 -20.58
N PRO A 27 0.61 -21.62 -20.36
CA PRO A 27 0.41 -20.65 -19.28
C PRO A 27 0.79 -21.25 -17.93
N VAL A 28 1.56 -20.51 -17.13
CA VAL A 28 1.87 -20.89 -15.74
C VAL A 28 0.60 -20.79 -14.92
N LYS A 29 0.24 -21.87 -14.22
CA LYS A 29 -0.97 -21.97 -13.39
C LYS A 29 -0.66 -21.67 -11.94
N ILE A 30 -1.22 -20.57 -11.45
CA ILE A 30 -1.02 -20.06 -10.10
C ILE A 30 -2.38 -19.99 -9.41
N ALA A 31 -2.45 -20.41 -8.15
CA ALA A 31 -3.60 -20.11 -7.30
C ALA A 31 -3.24 -18.99 -6.32
N VAL A 32 -4.22 -18.17 -5.97
CA VAL A 32 -4.09 -17.18 -4.90
C VAL A 32 -5.22 -17.42 -3.90
N CYS A 33 -4.85 -17.71 -2.67
CA CYS A 33 -5.75 -17.94 -1.55
C CYS A 33 -5.58 -16.79 -0.56
N VAL A 34 -6.56 -15.90 -0.49
CA VAL A 34 -6.56 -14.79 0.47
C VAL A 34 -7.41 -15.15 1.69
N ALA A 35 -7.07 -14.57 2.85
CA ALA A 35 -7.84 -14.81 4.07
C ALA A 35 -9.25 -14.21 3.98
N ASP A 36 -9.37 -13.01 3.40
CA ASP A 36 -10.64 -12.29 3.28
C ASP A 36 -10.57 -11.26 2.14
N MET A 37 -11.40 -11.42 1.10
CA MET A 37 -11.45 -10.50 -0.03
C MET A 37 -12.22 -9.19 0.26
N GLU A 38 -12.85 -9.06 1.43
CA GLU A 38 -13.49 -7.79 1.83
C GLU A 38 -12.47 -6.69 2.17
N ARG A 39 -11.23 -7.07 2.49
CA ARG A 39 -10.13 -6.14 2.81
C ARG A 39 -9.65 -5.40 1.57
N ASP A 40 -9.55 -4.07 1.66
CA ASP A 40 -9.12 -3.23 0.55
C ASP A 40 -7.70 -3.55 0.08
N GLY A 41 -6.77 -3.86 0.99
CA GLY A 41 -5.44 -4.36 0.65
C GLY A 41 -5.47 -5.58 -0.28
N ASN A 42 -6.36 -6.55 -0.02
CA ASN A 42 -6.48 -7.76 -0.83
C ASN A 42 -7.11 -7.48 -2.20
N LYS A 43 -8.07 -6.56 -2.30
CA LYS A 43 -8.62 -6.10 -3.59
C LYS A 43 -7.56 -5.39 -4.45
N ILE A 44 -6.65 -4.64 -3.83
CA ILE A 44 -5.53 -3.99 -4.53
C ILE A 44 -4.54 -5.04 -5.04
N ILE A 45 -4.22 -6.03 -4.21
CA ILE A 45 -3.37 -7.17 -4.60
C ILE A 45 -4.00 -7.91 -5.79
N GLU A 46 -5.30 -8.19 -5.75
CA GLU A 46 -6.05 -8.80 -6.86
C GLU A 46 -5.95 -7.96 -8.13
N LYS A 47 -6.23 -6.65 -8.03
CA LYS A 47 -6.11 -5.74 -9.18
C LYS A 47 -4.73 -5.79 -9.82
N VAL A 48 -3.66 -5.67 -9.03
CA VAL A 48 -2.28 -5.70 -9.53
C VAL A 48 -1.96 -7.03 -10.20
N MET A 49 -2.35 -8.14 -9.59
CA MET A 49 -2.09 -9.47 -10.13
C MET A 49 -2.92 -9.75 -11.40
N GLU A 50 -4.17 -9.29 -11.49
CA GLU A 50 -5.02 -9.46 -12.69
C GLU A 50 -4.58 -8.58 -13.87
N GLU A 51 -4.06 -7.38 -13.60
CA GLU A 51 -3.40 -6.56 -14.62
C GLU A 51 -2.18 -7.28 -15.21
N ARG A 52 -1.35 -7.87 -14.34
CA ARG A 52 -0.20 -8.67 -14.73
C ARG A 52 -0.55 -9.97 -15.43
N LYS A 53 -1.61 -10.66 -15.00
CA LYS A 53 -2.10 -11.90 -15.62
C LYS A 53 -2.30 -11.73 -17.12
N LYS A 54 -2.89 -10.61 -17.55
CA LYS A 54 -3.09 -10.27 -18.97
C LYS A 54 -1.77 -10.01 -19.69
N LYS A 55 -0.90 -9.21 -19.08
CA LYS A 55 0.41 -8.83 -19.64
C LYS A 55 1.35 -10.03 -19.83
N ASP A 56 1.39 -10.90 -18.82
CA ASP A 56 2.36 -11.99 -18.70
C ASP A 56 1.77 -13.34 -19.14
N LYS A 57 0.50 -13.36 -19.59
CA LYS A 57 -0.24 -14.54 -20.07
C LYS A 57 -0.27 -15.67 -19.03
N LEU A 58 -0.61 -15.31 -17.79
CA LEU A 58 -0.71 -16.23 -16.66
C LEU A 58 -2.15 -16.77 -16.53
N ASP A 59 -2.28 -17.92 -15.88
CA ASP A 59 -3.57 -18.47 -15.45
C ASP A 59 -3.63 -18.38 -13.92
N ILE A 60 -4.32 -17.35 -13.41
CA ILE A 60 -4.51 -17.09 -11.98
C ILE A 60 -5.93 -17.47 -11.58
N THR A 61 -6.05 -18.34 -10.57
CA THR A 61 -7.31 -18.71 -9.93
C THR A 61 -7.35 -18.19 -8.49
N TRP A 62 -8.41 -17.45 -8.14
CA TRP A 62 -8.59 -16.88 -6.81
C TRP A 62 -9.47 -17.74 -5.91
N PHE A 63 -9.15 -17.73 -4.62
CA PHE A 63 -9.92 -18.32 -3.54
C PHE A 63 -9.99 -17.33 -2.38
N ASP A 64 -11.21 -17.04 -1.96
CA ASP A 64 -11.50 -16.19 -0.80
C ASP A 64 -11.94 -17.10 0.35
N ALA A 65 -11.19 -17.10 1.45
CA ALA A 65 -11.49 -17.93 2.61
C ALA A 65 -12.58 -17.33 3.52
N LYS A 66 -12.96 -16.06 3.33
CA LYS A 66 -13.98 -15.36 4.15
C LYS A 66 -13.70 -15.44 5.65
N ASN A 67 -12.43 -15.37 6.00
CA ASN A 67 -11.93 -15.50 7.36
C ASN A 67 -12.33 -16.83 8.06
N ASP A 68 -12.58 -17.89 7.27
CA ASP A 68 -12.92 -19.23 7.76
C ASP A 68 -11.78 -20.23 7.48
N PRO A 69 -11.09 -20.73 8.52
CA PRO A 69 -10.02 -21.72 8.39
C PRO A 69 -10.47 -23.06 7.77
N THR A 70 -11.73 -23.46 7.98
CA THR A 70 -12.30 -24.70 7.42
C THR A 70 -12.52 -24.55 5.92
N GLN A 71 -13.02 -23.39 5.51
CA GLN A 71 -13.15 -23.04 4.09
C GLN A 71 -11.76 -22.98 3.43
N GLN A 72 -10.77 -22.34 4.07
CA GLN A 72 -9.41 -22.27 3.54
C GLN A 72 -8.79 -23.67 3.38
N SER A 73 -8.97 -24.54 4.37
CA SER A 73 -8.49 -25.93 4.32
C SER A 73 -9.08 -26.69 3.12
N SER A 74 -10.40 -26.55 2.91
CA SER A 74 -11.09 -27.17 1.78
C SER A 74 -10.63 -26.61 0.42
N GLN A 75 -10.26 -25.32 0.37
CA GLN A 75 -9.73 -24.69 -0.84
C GLN A 75 -8.32 -25.18 -1.14
N VAL A 76 -7.44 -25.24 -0.14
CA VAL A 76 -6.08 -25.75 -0.26
C VAL A 76 -6.07 -27.23 -0.67
N GLU A 77 -6.95 -28.06 -0.10
CA GLU A 77 -7.08 -29.46 -0.51
C GLU A 77 -7.44 -29.61 -1.99
N LYS A 78 -8.39 -28.80 -2.48
CA LYS A 78 -8.77 -28.79 -3.91
C LYS A 78 -7.59 -28.43 -4.83
N LEU A 79 -6.64 -27.61 -4.36
CA LEU A 79 -5.46 -27.25 -5.15
C LEU A 79 -4.52 -28.44 -5.38
N THR A 80 -4.47 -29.40 -4.46
CA THR A 80 -3.65 -30.62 -4.63
C THR A 80 -4.11 -31.50 -5.81
N GLN A 81 -5.38 -31.35 -6.20
CA GLN A 81 -5.99 -32.05 -7.34
C GLN A 81 -5.86 -31.25 -8.64
N LYS A 82 -5.61 -29.94 -8.54
CA LYS A 82 -5.40 -29.06 -9.69
C LYS A 82 -3.93 -29.09 -10.10
N LYS A 83 -3.66 -29.00 -11.41
CA LYS A 83 -2.29 -28.90 -11.96
C LYS A 83 -1.69 -27.51 -11.77
N VAL A 84 -1.86 -26.89 -10.60
CA VAL A 84 -1.19 -25.64 -10.23
C VAL A 84 0.26 -25.93 -9.84
N LYS A 85 1.14 -24.94 -10.02
CA LYS A 85 2.57 -25.08 -9.73
C LYS A 85 3.03 -24.24 -8.54
N ALA A 86 2.34 -23.14 -8.28
CA ALA A 86 2.55 -22.32 -7.10
C ALA A 86 1.21 -21.80 -6.55
N VAL A 87 1.20 -21.51 -5.26
CA VAL A 87 0.10 -20.90 -4.53
C VAL A 87 0.65 -19.69 -3.78
N VAL A 88 0.02 -18.53 -3.96
CA VAL A 88 0.16 -17.41 -3.01
C VAL A 88 -0.89 -17.62 -1.92
N LEU A 89 -0.48 -17.68 -0.67
CA LEU A 89 -1.35 -17.98 0.46
C LEU A 89 -1.21 -16.93 1.56
N GLN A 90 -2.29 -16.23 1.84
CA GLN A 90 -2.49 -15.52 3.10
C GLN A 90 -3.29 -16.44 4.03
N VAL A 91 -2.64 -16.96 5.07
CA VAL A 91 -3.25 -17.95 5.97
C VAL A 91 -4.26 -17.29 6.92
N VAL A 92 -5.40 -17.95 7.16
CA VAL A 92 -6.41 -17.49 8.14
C VAL A 92 -6.01 -17.87 9.56
N ASP A 93 -5.58 -19.12 9.77
CA ASP A 93 -5.09 -19.61 11.06
C ASP A 93 -3.62 -20.03 10.94
N PRO A 94 -2.67 -19.15 11.34
CA PRO A 94 -1.25 -19.43 11.25
C PRO A 94 -0.80 -20.63 12.08
N ALA A 95 -1.50 -20.93 13.18
CA ALA A 95 -1.15 -22.06 14.05
C ALA A 95 -1.41 -23.42 13.38
N ALA A 96 -2.34 -23.46 12.42
CA ALA A 96 -2.64 -24.65 11.62
C ALA A 96 -1.71 -24.84 10.41
N GLY A 97 -0.67 -24.01 10.26
CA GLY A 97 0.18 -23.91 9.08
C GLY A 97 0.74 -25.25 8.58
N SER A 98 1.41 -26.02 9.43
CA SER A 98 2.03 -27.29 9.04
C SER A 98 1.01 -28.28 8.48
N GLN A 99 -0.17 -28.38 9.10
CA GLN A 99 -1.22 -29.30 8.67
C GLN A 99 -1.90 -28.82 7.39
N LEU A 100 -2.15 -27.51 7.28
CA LEU A 100 -2.77 -26.90 6.09
C LEU A 100 -1.90 -27.12 4.84
N LEU A 101 -0.59 -26.99 4.97
CA LEU A 101 0.35 -27.00 3.83
C LEU A 101 0.91 -28.37 3.46
N LYS A 102 0.73 -29.40 4.31
CA LYS A 102 1.26 -30.74 4.09
C LYS A 102 0.93 -31.31 2.71
N GLY A 103 -0.34 -31.23 2.29
CA GLY A 103 -0.78 -31.76 0.99
C GLY A 103 -0.17 -31.01 -0.20
N LEU A 104 0.10 -29.71 -0.10
CA LEU A 104 0.78 -28.95 -1.15
C LEU A 104 2.25 -29.35 -1.27
N ALA A 105 2.93 -29.51 -0.14
CA ALA A 105 4.32 -29.96 -0.09
C ALA A 105 4.50 -31.36 -0.71
N GLU A 106 3.62 -32.32 -0.36
CA GLU A 106 3.63 -33.68 -0.93
C GLU A 106 3.44 -33.71 -2.46
N LYS A 107 2.76 -32.71 -3.02
CA LYS A 107 2.56 -32.56 -4.47
C LYS A 107 3.64 -31.70 -5.14
N ASN A 108 4.64 -31.24 -4.40
CA ASN A 108 5.66 -30.30 -4.86
C ASN A 108 5.02 -29.04 -5.49
N ILE A 109 3.96 -28.54 -4.87
CA ILE A 109 3.33 -27.25 -5.22
C ILE A 109 3.99 -26.19 -4.35
N LYS A 110 4.56 -25.16 -4.99
CA LYS A 110 5.29 -24.10 -4.31
C LYS A 110 4.37 -23.18 -3.53
N VAL A 111 4.77 -22.74 -2.34
CA VAL A 111 3.95 -21.87 -1.49
C VAL A 111 4.67 -20.56 -1.22
N VAL A 112 4.03 -19.45 -1.61
CA VAL A 112 4.42 -18.09 -1.25
C VAL A 112 3.50 -17.62 -0.13
N ALA A 113 4.00 -17.55 1.10
CA ALA A 113 3.28 -16.97 2.22
C ALA A 113 3.17 -15.44 2.04
N LEU A 114 1.98 -14.90 2.24
CA LEU A 114 1.67 -13.48 2.05
C LEU A 114 1.19 -12.86 3.37
N GLU A 115 1.83 -11.77 3.80
CA GLU A 115 1.63 -11.01 5.04
C GLU A 115 1.86 -11.79 6.33
N VAL A 116 1.35 -13.02 6.43
CA VAL A 116 1.42 -13.84 7.63
C VAL A 116 2.16 -15.13 7.33
N LEU A 117 3.25 -15.37 8.07
CA LEU A 117 4.02 -16.59 7.97
C LEU A 117 3.34 -17.70 8.81
N PRO A 118 2.91 -18.82 8.20
CA PRO A 118 2.32 -19.93 8.95
C PRO A 118 3.36 -20.59 9.87
N LEU A 119 2.91 -21.05 11.03
CA LEU A 119 3.79 -21.62 12.05
C LEU A 119 4.34 -22.98 11.59
N ASP A 120 5.67 -23.13 11.66
CA ASP A 120 6.39 -24.39 11.43
C ASP A 120 5.96 -25.13 10.16
N ALA A 121 5.77 -24.39 9.07
CA ALA A 121 5.18 -24.91 7.84
C ALA A 121 6.14 -24.81 6.64
N PRO A 122 6.08 -25.79 5.70
CA PRO A 122 6.94 -25.79 4.52
C PRO A 122 6.46 -24.76 3.50
N VAL A 123 7.04 -23.56 3.54
CA VAL A 123 6.83 -22.49 2.56
C VAL A 123 8.12 -22.19 1.82
N ASP A 124 8.02 -21.84 0.53
CA ASP A 124 9.18 -21.60 -0.34
C ASP A 124 9.57 -20.11 -0.40
N ALA A 125 8.64 -19.23 -0.07
CA ALA A 125 8.84 -17.79 -0.06
C ALA A 125 7.92 -17.10 0.96
N TYR A 126 8.37 -15.96 1.46
CA TYR A 126 7.58 -15.07 2.31
C TYR A 126 7.64 -13.64 1.79
N VAL A 127 6.47 -13.04 1.57
CA VAL A 127 6.32 -11.63 1.18
C VAL A 127 5.40 -10.95 2.18
N ALA A 128 5.90 -9.94 2.86
CA ALA A 128 5.12 -9.20 3.85
C ALA A 128 5.52 -7.74 3.92
N SER A 129 4.66 -6.91 4.49
CA SER A 129 4.97 -5.54 4.87
C SER A 129 5.84 -5.50 6.13
N ASN A 130 6.57 -4.40 6.32
CA ASN A 130 7.36 -4.21 7.53
C ASN A 130 6.45 -3.82 8.72
N HIS A 131 5.88 -4.81 9.39
CA HIS A 131 4.97 -4.61 10.53
C HIS A 131 5.66 -3.91 11.71
N ALA A 132 6.91 -4.25 12.00
CA ALA A 132 7.66 -3.58 13.06
C ALA A 132 7.79 -2.08 12.77
N LEU A 133 8.15 -1.70 11.55
CA LEU A 133 8.20 -0.29 11.15
C LEU A 133 6.80 0.35 11.18
N ALA A 134 5.75 -0.37 10.79
CA ALA A 134 4.39 0.17 10.87
C ALA A 134 3.97 0.52 12.30
N GLY A 135 4.20 -0.40 13.25
CA GLY A 135 3.98 -0.16 14.68
C GLY A 135 4.75 1.04 15.22
N ARG A 136 6.01 1.16 14.80
CA ARG A 136 6.88 2.28 15.16
C ARG A 136 6.38 3.61 14.60
N LEU A 137 6.04 3.67 13.31
CA LEU A 137 5.54 4.89 12.66
C LEU A 137 4.25 5.40 13.31
N MET A 138 3.36 4.51 13.74
CA MET A 138 2.16 4.88 14.50
C MET A 138 2.52 5.63 15.80
N ALA A 139 3.44 5.06 16.59
CA ALA A 139 3.86 5.65 17.86
C ALA A 139 4.66 6.95 17.66
N GLU A 140 5.58 6.97 16.69
CA GLU A 140 6.40 8.14 16.35
C GLU A 140 5.55 9.32 15.88
N TYR A 141 4.48 9.09 15.11
CA TYR A 141 3.56 10.15 14.71
C TYR A 141 3.00 10.91 15.92
N VAL A 142 2.50 10.19 16.94
CA VAL A 142 1.95 10.81 18.15
C VAL A 142 3.03 11.52 18.94
N ILE A 143 4.19 10.88 19.15
CA ILE A 143 5.32 11.48 19.89
C ILE A 143 5.78 12.78 19.21
N ASN A 144 5.94 12.77 17.89
CA ASN A 144 6.37 13.92 17.11
C ASN A 144 5.33 15.05 17.14
N THR A 145 4.04 14.70 17.14
CA THR A 145 2.95 15.68 17.29
C THR A 145 2.98 16.36 18.67
N VAL A 146 3.22 15.59 19.75
CA VAL A 146 3.40 16.14 21.11
C VAL A 146 4.62 17.05 21.19
N ARG A 147 5.76 16.63 20.63
CA ARG A 147 6.99 17.43 20.61
C ARG A 147 6.80 18.75 19.86
N LYS A 148 6.19 18.69 18.68
CA LYS A 148 5.87 19.87 17.86
C LYS A 148 4.99 20.85 18.63
N LYS A 149 3.93 20.38 19.28
CA LYS A 149 3.08 21.20 20.15
C LYS A 149 3.89 21.92 21.24
N ASN A 150 4.85 21.23 21.84
CA ASN A 150 5.69 21.77 22.91
C ASN A 150 6.89 22.60 22.40
N GLY A 151 6.98 22.88 21.09
CA GLY A 151 8.09 23.63 20.50
C GLY A 151 9.44 22.91 20.56
N ILE A 152 9.42 21.58 20.71
CA ILE A 152 10.62 20.76 20.85
C ILE A 152 11.04 20.32 19.45
N PRO A 153 12.29 20.59 19.02
CA PRO A 153 12.79 20.12 17.74
C PRO A 153 12.60 18.61 17.61
N LEU A 154 12.18 18.17 16.43
CA LEU A 154 12.18 16.75 16.08
C LEU A 154 13.63 16.25 16.19
N ALA A 155 13.84 15.08 16.80
CA ALA A 155 15.18 14.53 16.89
C ALA A 155 15.67 14.25 15.47
N GLN A 156 16.80 14.85 15.09
CA GLN A 156 17.51 14.42 13.89
C GLN A 156 18.13 13.05 14.20
N GLY A 157 17.77 12.02 13.44
CA GLY A 157 18.32 10.68 13.59
C GLY A 157 17.58 9.74 14.56
N GLU A 158 16.36 10.08 14.98
CA GLU A 158 15.40 9.08 15.43
C GLU A 158 14.64 8.51 14.22
N PRO A 159 14.23 7.23 14.28
CA PRO A 159 13.56 6.60 13.17
C PRO A 159 12.27 7.37 12.80
N GLY A 160 11.90 7.35 11.52
CA GLY A 160 10.77 8.12 11.00
C GLY A 160 11.14 9.46 10.36
N THR A 161 12.38 9.95 10.48
CA THR A 161 12.90 10.98 9.56
C THR A 161 13.45 10.30 8.29
N ALA A 162 13.20 10.91 7.12
CA ALA A 162 13.33 10.33 5.78
C ALA A 162 14.71 9.68 5.40
N GLY A 163 15.70 9.69 6.30
CA GLY A 163 17.06 9.20 6.04
C GLY A 163 17.43 7.81 6.60
N GLN A 164 16.64 7.19 7.49
CA GLN A 164 17.09 5.96 8.19
C GLN A 164 16.29 4.69 7.90
N VAL A 165 15.38 4.70 6.91
CA VAL A 165 14.58 3.52 6.51
C VAL A 165 15.45 2.37 5.94
N GLN A 166 16.74 2.60 5.71
CA GLN A 166 17.63 1.66 5.04
C GLN A 166 18.52 0.82 6.00
N GLU A 167 18.74 1.24 7.25
CA GLU A 167 19.83 0.67 8.07
C GLU A 167 19.40 -0.44 9.05
N GLN A 168 18.11 -0.53 9.41
CA GLN A 168 17.62 -1.63 10.25
C GLN A 168 17.45 -2.97 9.52
N GLN A 169 17.81 -3.04 8.23
CA GLN A 169 17.61 -4.23 7.39
C GLN A 169 18.61 -5.37 7.65
N GLN A 170 19.63 -5.21 8.51
CA GLN A 170 20.69 -6.23 8.70
C GLN A 170 20.95 -6.68 10.15
N GLY A 171 20.13 -6.28 11.12
CA GLY A 171 20.48 -6.43 12.55
C GLY A 171 19.63 -7.38 13.39
N GLY A 172 18.86 -8.30 12.81
CA GLY A 172 18.02 -9.26 13.55
C GLY A 172 18.82 -10.40 14.20
N GLY A 173 19.87 -10.09 14.96
CA GLY A 173 20.64 -11.02 15.76
C GLY A 173 20.41 -10.75 17.25
N SER A 174 19.86 -11.74 17.95
CA SER A 174 19.75 -11.76 19.41
C SER A 174 21.13 -11.57 20.04
N GLN A 175 21.34 -10.50 20.81
CA GLN A 175 22.33 -10.50 21.88
C GLN A 175 21.86 -9.73 23.13
N SER A 176 21.89 -10.50 24.20
CA SER A 176 21.73 -10.16 25.61
C SER A 176 22.89 -9.33 26.16
N GLY A 177 22.56 -8.41 27.07
CA GLY A 177 23.35 -8.11 28.27
C GLY A 177 24.56 -7.19 28.12
N GLY A 178 24.54 -6.08 28.85
CA GLY A 178 25.73 -5.25 29.07
C GLY A 178 25.44 -3.86 29.61
N THR A 179 25.18 -3.76 30.91
CA THR A 179 25.18 -2.51 31.68
C THR A 179 26.51 -1.77 31.54
N GLN A 180 26.50 -0.47 31.24
CA GLN A 180 27.50 0.44 31.81
C GLN A 180 27.00 1.88 31.95
N VAL A 181 27.25 2.40 33.15
CA VAL A 181 26.96 3.73 33.68
C VAL A 181 28.14 4.65 33.36
N GLY A 182 27.90 5.94 33.13
CA GLY A 182 28.95 6.95 33.27
C GLY A 182 28.64 8.36 32.78
N GLY A 183 28.44 9.28 33.74
CA GLY A 183 29.05 10.61 33.71
C GLY A 183 28.35 11.72 32.92
N GLY A 184 27.70 12.65 33.64
CA GLY A 184 27.24 13.91 33.08
C GLY A 184 28.32 14.99 33.03
N GLN A 185 28.03 16.09 32.33
CA GLN A 185 28.35 17.44 32.79
C GLN A 185 27.61 18.52 31.99
N GLU A 186 27.34 19.60 32.70
CA GLU A 186 26.52 20.77 32.38
C GLU A 186 27.17 21.75 31.39
N GLY A 187 26.34 22.66 30.86
CA GLY A 187 26.72 24.07 30.75
C GLY A 187 26.54 24.70 29.36
N GLY A 188 25.73 25.75 29.27
CA GLY A 188 25.81 26.71 28.16
C GLY A 188 24.50 27.39 27.78
N GLN A 189 24.08 28.39 28.56
CA GLN A 189 23.03 29.36 28.19
C GLN A 189 23.45 30.30 27.05
N GLY A 190 22.46 30.72 26.26
CA GLY A 190 22.47 31.89 25.38
C GLY A 190 21.43 31.70 24.28
N GLY A 191 20.33 32.44 24.15
CA GLY A 191 20.02 33.79 24.61
C GLY A 191 19.77 34.68 23.39
N GLY A 192 18.50 34.79 22.96
CA GLY A 192 17.98 35.98 22.29
C GLY A 192 17.67 35.91 20.78
N GLY A 193 16.39 36.11 20.45
CA GLY A 193 16.03 37.23 19.55
C GLY A 193 15.28 36.93 18.25
N SER A 194 13.95 37.13 18.30
CA SER A 194 13.08 37.68 17.23
C SER A 194 12.84 36.80 15.97
N GLN A 195 11.72 36.82 15.26
CA GLN A 195 10.82 37.93 14.93
C GLN A 195 9.48 37.35 14.41
N GLN A 196 8.36 37.92 14.84
CA GLN A 196 7.04 37.72 14.24
C GLN A 196 7.00 38.37 12.84
N GLY A 197 6.44 37.65 11.86
CA GLY A 197 6.08 38.18 10.55
C GLY A 197 4.75 37.60 10.11
N GLY A 198 3.66 38.30 10.43
CA GLY A 198 2.31 37.99 9.95
C GLY A 198 2.15 38.33 8.47
N GLY A 199 1.53 37.42 7.73
CA GLY A 199 1.15 37.59 6.33
C GLY A 199 -0.16 36.85 6.06
N GLN A 200 -1.26 37.53 6.32
CA GLN A 200 -2.63 37.09 6.07
C GLN A 200 -2.95 37.28 4.58
N GLN A 201 -3.30 36.24 3.83
CA GLN A 201 -3.92 36.36 2.51
C GLN A 201 -5.05 35.34 2.29
N GLY A 202 -6.27 35.89 2.26
CA GLY A 202 -7.29 35.61 1.24
C GLY A 202 -7.85 34.20 1.13
N GLY A 203 -8.90 33.91 1.91
CA GLY A 203 -9.68 32.68 1.81
C GLY A 203 -10.56 32.59 0.57
N GLY A 204 -10.42 31.48 -0.16
CA GLY A 204 -11.48 30.87 -0.96
C GLY A 204 -12.01 29.66 -0.20
N GLN A 205 -13.16 29.80 0.46
CA GLN A 205 -13.77 28.75 1.26
C GLN A 205 -14.46 27.75 0.31
N GLN A 206 -13.92 26.54 0.22
CA GLN A 206 -14.54 25.41 -0.48
C GLN A 206 -14.56 24.18 0.45
N GLY A 207 -15.75 23.81 0.91
CA GLY A 207 -16.21 22.43 0.99
C GLY A 207 -15.38 21.37 1.74
N GLY A 208 -14.69 21.72 2.81
CA GLY A 208 -14.16 20.81 3.82
C GLY A 208 -14.07 21.60 5.12
N GLY A 209 -14.37 20.99 6.27
CA GLY A 209 -14.05 21.62 7.54
C GLY A 209 -12.55 22.02 7.54
N PRO A 210 -12.15 23.08 8.26
CA PRO A 210 -10.73 23.38 8.37
C PRO A 210 -10.00 22.14 8.91
N VAL A 211 -9.03 21.61 8.14
CA VAL A 211 -8.14 20.54 8.62
C VAL A 211 -7.51 21.04 9.91
N ILE A 212 -7.82 20.38 11.01
CA ILE A 212 -7.36 20.79 12.34
C ILE A 212 -5.89 20.35 12.45
N PRO A 213 -4.93 21.26 12.65
CA PRO A 213 -3.54 20.87 12.82
C PRO A 213 -3.42 19.84 13.97
N PRO A 214 -2.78 18.68 13.76
CA PRO A 214 -2.72 17.62 14.78
C PRO A 214 -2.24 18.12 16.15
N GLU A 215 -1.24 19.00 16.17
CA GLU A 215 -0.72 19.59 17.42
C GLU A 215 -1.77 20.38 18.23
N SER A 216 -2.79 20.94 17.57
CA SER A 216 -3.82 21.77 18.22
C SER A 216 -4.89 20.95 18.94
N GLN A 217 -4.98 19.65 18.64
CA GLN A 217 -5.96 18.74 19.24
C GLN A 217 -5.52 18.29 20.65
N LEU A 218 -4.22 18.07 20.82
CA LEU A 218 -3.63 17.58 22.07
C LEU A 218 -3.84 18.58 23.22
N GLN A 219 -4.07 18.08 24.43
CA GLN A 219 -4.33 18.92 25.62
C GLN A 219 -3.21 18.84 26.66
N GLY A 220 -3.08 19.88 27.49
CA GLY A 220 -2.07 19.92 28.57
C GLY A 220 -0.61 19.97 28.09
N THR A 221 0.32 19.95 29.04
CA THR A 221 1.79 19.97 28.81
C THR A 221 2.48 18.69 29.28
N GLY A 222 1.73 17.76 29.89
CA GLY A 222 2.24 16.47 30.34
C GLY A 222 2.29 15.41 29.23
N PRO A 223 2.72 14.18 29.54
CA PRO A 223 2.74 13.09 28.58
C PRO A 223 1.34 12.78 28.05
N ALA A 224 1.19 12.64 26.73
CA ALA A 224 -0.08 12.33 26.10
C ALA A 224 -0.54 10.90 26.39
N SER A 225 -1.81 10.72 26.73
CA SER A 225 -2.43 9.43 27.03
C SER A 225 -2.82 8.71 25.73
N VAL A 226 -2.22 7.55 25.46
CA VAL A 226 -2.40 6.78 24.23
C VAL A 226 -3.16 5.50 24.51
N VAL A 227 -4.15 5.17 23.67
CA VAL A 227 -4.80 3.86 23.62
C VAL A 227 -4.35 3.11 22.37
N LEU A 228 -4.10 1.81 22.50
CA LEU A 228 -3.76 0.92 21.40
C LEU A 228 -4.89 -0.10 21.15
N LEU A 229 -5.44 -0.10 19.94
CA LEU A 229 -6.39 -1.10 19.46
C LEU A 229 -5.66 -2.09 18.56
N THR A 230 -5.66 -3.36 18.93
CA THR A 230 -4.97 -4.41 18.16
C THR A 230 -5.98 -5.32 17.47
N GLY A 231 -5.57 -5.93 16.36
CA GLY A 231 -6.32 -6.99 15.68
C GLY A 231 -6.35 -8.30 16.47
N ASP A 232 -6.55 -9.41 15.75
CA ASP A 232 -6.68 -10.74 16.34
C ASP A 232 -5.41 -11.14 17.13
N PRO A 233 -5.51 -11.64 18.37
CA PRO A 233 -4.36 -12.07 19.15
C PRO A 233 -3.55 -13.20 18.50
N GLY A 234 -4.20 -14.01 17.66
CA GLY A 234 -3.60 -15.09 16.87
C GLY A 234 -2.82 -14.60 15.65
N ASP A 235 -3.05 -13.38 15.18
CA ASP A 235 -2.36 -12.80 14.02
C ASP A 235 -0.95 -12.27 14.38
N PRO A 236 0.14 -12.88 13.85
CA PRO A 236 1.51 -12.40 14.05
C PRO A 236 1.74 -10.97 13.58
N ALA A 237 1.11 -10.52 12.48
CA ALA A 237 1.31 -9.20 11.93
C ALA A 237 0.79 -8.11 12.89
N SER A 238 -0.45 -8.26 13.35
CA SER A 238 -1.06 -7.44 14.41
C SER A 238 -0.19 -7.41 15.68
N ARG A 239 0.29 -8.58 16.15
CA ARG A 239 1.14 -8.65 17.35
C ARG A 239 2.47 -7.93 17.16
N GLU A 240 3.10 -8.05 16.00
CA GLU A 240 4.39 -7.40 15.71
C GLU A 240 4.24 -5.88 15.68
N MET A 241 3.21 -5.36 15.01
CA MET A 241 2.87 -3.93 15.02
C MET A 241 2.64 -3.42 16.44
N ALA A 242 1.79 -4.11 17.22
CA ALA A 242 1.48 -3.74 18.59
C ALA A 242 2.74 -3.80 19.49
N SER A 243 3.58 -4.82 19.34
CA SER A 243 4.83 -4.94 20.08
C SER A 243 5.78 -3.78 19.80
N SER A 244 5.98 -3.45 18.53
CA SER A 244 6.84 -2.33 18.12
C SER A 244 6.32 -0.99 18.63
N ALA A 245 5.01 -0.72 18.47
CA ALA A 245 4.38 0.48 18.99
C ALA A 245 4.59 0.61 20.52
N ARG A 246 4.39 -0.48 21.27
CA ARG A 246 4.56 -0.50 22.73
C ARG A 246 5.98 -0.18 23.17
N VAL A 247 7.00 -0.72 22.49
CA VAL A 247 8.40 -0.42 22.80
C VAL A 247 8.66 1.08 22.64
N VAL A 248 8.29 1.65 21.50
CA VAL A 248 8.48 3.08 21.21
C VAL A 248 7.71 3.97 22.20
N LEU A 249 6.45 3.63 22.50
CA LEU A 249 5.65 4.37 23.48
C LEU A 249 6.23 4.30 24.90
N LYS A 250 6.78 3.15 25.31
CA LYS A 250 7.37 2.95 26.64
C LYS A 250 8.68 3.70 26.83
N GLU A 251 9.48 3.83 25.78
CA GLU A 251 10.78 4.52 25.82
C GLU A 251 10.64 6.05 25.78
N SER A 252 9.49 6.57 25.35
CA SER A 252 9.23 8.00 25.24
C SER A 252 8.68 8.61 26.53
N GLN A 253 9.29 9.69 26.99
CA GLN A 253 8.77 10.52 28.09
C GLN A 253 7.56 11.38 27.69
N TRP A 254 7.26 11.50 26.39
CA TRP A 254 6.24 12.40 25.85
C TRP A 254 4.85 11.79 25.80
N VAL A 255 4.74 10.48 25.99
CA VAL A 255 3.50 9.72 25.84
C VAL A 255 3.42 8.66 26.94
N ARG A 256 2.22 8.13 27.16
CA ARG A 256 1.99 6.99 28.04
C ARG A 256 0.88 6.14 27.45
N LEU A 257 1.13 4.83 27.31
CA LEU A 257 0.07 3.88 27.00
C LEU A 257 -0.85 3.72 28.23
N VAL A 258 -2.12 4.07 28.09
CA VAL A 258 -3.13 4.00 29.16
C VAL A 258 -4.13 2.86 28.98
N GLY A 259 -4.12 2.19 27.83
CA GLY A 259 -4.92 0.99 27.58
C GLY A 259 -4.56 0.31 26.26
N GLU A 260 -4.70 -1.02 26.23
CA GLU A 260 -4.50 -1.86 25.06
C GLU A 260 -5.68 -2.83 24.96
N TYR A 261 -6.34 -2.88 23.81
CA TYR A 261 -7.59 -3.63 23.61
C TYR A 261 -7.52 -4.48 22.35
N GLN A 262 -7.78 -5.78 22.50
CA GLN A 262 -7.73 -6.76 21.43
C GLN A 262 -9.10 -6.93 20.76
N HIS A 263 -9.09 -7.19 19.44
CA HIS A 263 -10.29 -7.36 18.64
C HIS A 263 -10.22 -8.71 17.93
N PHE A 264 -10.96 -9.69 18.44
CA PHE A 264 -10.97 -11.04 17.85
C PHE A 264 -11.44 -10.99 16.41
N ARG A 265 -10.77 -11.74 15.53
CA ARG A 265 -10.94 -11.73 14.06
C ARG A 265 -10.70 -10.37 13.40
N GLY A 266 -10.10 -9.42 14.13
CA GLY A 266 -9.95 -8.03 13.69
C GLY A 266 -11.29 -7.36 13.40
N ASP A 267 -12.34 -7.69 14.17
CA ASP A 267 -13.70 -7.22 13.96
C ASP A 267 -13.93 -5.80 14.54
N PRO A 268 -14.22 -4.79 13.69
CA PRO A 268 -14.49 -3.43 14.13
C PRO A 268 -15.74 -3.28 15.00
N ALA A 269 -16.68 -4.23 14.98
CA ALA A 269 -17.88 -4.18 15.81
C ALA A 269 -17.58 -4.27 17.32
N GLN A 270 -16.39 -4.75 17.70
CA GLN A 270 -15.93 -4.78 19.10
C GLN A 270 -15.37 -3.43 19.57
N VAL A 271 -15.00 -2.52 18.65
CA VAL A 271 -14.36 -1.24 18.98
C VAL A 271 -15.23 -0.33 19.86
N PRO A 272 -16.55 -0.15 19.63
CA PRO A 272 -17.37 0.70 20.48
C PRO A 272 -17.34 0.34 21.96
N PHE A 273 -17.44 -0.96 22.28
CA PHE A 273 -17.36 -1.44 23.66
C PHE A 273 -15.96 -1.19 24.25
N ASN A 274 -14.90 -1.57 23.53
CA ASN A 274 -13.52 -1.39 23.98
C ASN A 274 -13.16 0.09 24.19
N MET A 275 -13.60 0.96 23.28
CA MET A 275 -13.39 2.41 23.39
C MET A 275 -14.17 3.02 24.55
N GLN A 276 -15.40 2.55 24.82
CA GLN A 276 -16.15 2.99 26.01
C GLN A 276 -15.41 2.62 27.30
N GLN A 277 -14.84 1.41 27.37
CA GLN A 277 -14.02 0.97 28.52
C GLN A 277 -12.76 1.83 28.65
N ALA A 278 -12.09 2.14 27.54
CA ALA A 278 -10.90 2.99 27.52
C ALA A 278 -11.19 4.41 28.01
N LEU A 279 -12.24 5.03 27.48
CA LEU A 279 -12.70 6.36 27.86
C LEU A 279 -13.07 6.42 29.34
N ALA A 280 -13.81 5.42 29.84
CA ALA A 280 -14.17 5.34 31.25
C ALA A 280 -12.93 5.22 32.16
N ALA A 281 -12.01 4.31 31.84
CA ALA A 281 -10.78 4.10 32.61
C ALA A 281 -9.88 5.36 32.64
N ALA A 282 -9.85 6.11 31.53
CA ALA A 282 -9.07 7.34 31.41
C ALA A 282 -9.81 8.60 31.91
N ASN A 283 -11.05 8.49 32.40
CA ASN A 283 -11.93 9.64 32.71
C ASN A 283 -12.04 10.62 31.52
N ASN A 284 -12.23 10.09 30.31
CA ASN A 284 -12.25 10.81 29.04
C ASN A 284 -10.96 11.61 28.73
N ARG A 285 -9.83 11.29 29.38
CA ARG A 285 -8.52 11.89 29.11
C ARG A 285 -7.65 10.95 28.28
N ILE A 286 -8.05 10.78 27.02
CA ILE A 286 -7.25 10.15 25.97
C ILE A 286 -6.83 11.25 25.01
N ASP A 287 -5.59 11.22 24.55
CA ASP A 287 -5.02 12.19 23.61
C ASP A 287 -4.76 11.56 22.23
N ALA A 288 -4.57 10.23 22.16
CA ALA A 288 -4.43 9.52 20.91
C ALA A 288 -4.95 8.08 20.96
N VAL A 289 -5.45 7.60 19.82
CA VAL A 289 -5.79 6.19 19.56
C VAL A 289 -4.95 5.70 18.38
N LEU A 290 -4.15 4.66 18.63
CA LEU A 290 -3.43 3.90 17.61
C LEU A 290 -4.21 2.62 17.33
N ALA A 291 -4.34 2.25 16.06
CA ALA A 291 -5.00 1.01 15.67
C ALA A 291 -4.18 0.25 14.63
N THR A 292 -3.94 -1.04 14.83
CA THR A 292 -3.16 -1.88 13.91
C THR A 292 -3.89 -2.22 12.60
N ASP A 293 -5.03 -1.58 12.34
CA ASP A 293 -5.89 -1.80 11.16
C ASP A 293 -6.76 -0.57 10.91
N SER A 294 -6.88 -0.12 9.65
CA SER A 294 -7.70 1.04 9.26
C SER A 294 -9.17 0.91 9.67
N ARG A 295 -9.73 -0.31 9.64
CA ARG A 295 -11.14 -0.51 10.01
C ARG A 295 -11.37 -0.34 11.51
N LEU A 296 -10.40 -0.76 12.33
CA LEU A 296 -10.41 -0.48 13.78
C LEU A 296 -10.24 1.02 14.05
N ALA A 297 -9.33 1.68 13.33
CA ALA A 297 -9.11 3.12 13.43
C ALA A 297 -10.39 3.91 13.13
N LEU A 298 -11.08 3.59 12.03
CA LEU A 298 -12.33 4.25 11.64
C LEU A 298 -13.47 4.01 12.62
N ALA A 299 -13.61 2.79 13.15
CA ALA A 299 -14.61 2.55 14.19
C ALA A 299 -14.31 3.37 15.46
N ALA A 300 -13.03 3.60 15.79
CA ALA A 300 -12.66 4.51 16.88
C ALA A 300 -12.97 5.97 16.55
N VAL A 301 -12.72 6.42 15.31
CA VAL A 301 -13.11 7.75 14.82
C VAL A 301 -14.62 7.98 15.01
N ASP A 302 -15.46 7.00 14.65
CA ASP A 302 -16.91 7.10 14.80
C ASP A 302 -17.34 7.25 16.27
N VAL A 303 -16.72 6.48 17.18
CA VAL A 303 -16.96 6.60 18.63
C VAL A 303 -16.54 7.97 19.16
N LEU A 304 -15.37 8.46 18.74
CA LEU A 304 -14.85 9.76 19.15
C LEU A 304 -15.72 10.91 18.64
N LYS A 305 -16.23 10.84 17.41
CA LYS A 305 -17.21 11.80 16.88
C LYS A 305 -18.50 11.81 17.68
N ALA A 306 -19.06 10.63 17.97
CA ALA A 306 -20.28 10.51 18.77
C ALA A 306 -20.10 11.08 20.18
N ALA A 307 -18.89 11.02 20.74
CA ALA A 307 -18.54 11.58 22.04
C ALA A 307 -18.12 13.07 22.00
N GLY A 308 -18.04 13.70 20.81
CA GLY A 308 -17.55 15.08 20.66
C GLY A 308 -16.05 15.25 20.93
N LEU A 309 -15.27 14.19 20.74
CA LEU A 309 -13.83 14.11 21.03
C LEU A 309 -12.95 14.08 19.77
N ASN A 310 -13.54 14.02 18.57
CA ASN A 310 -12.81 13.88 17.29
C ASN A 310 -11.88 15.05 16.95
N ASN A 311 -12.01 16.20 17.61
CA ASN A 311 -11.12 17.35 17.45
C ASN A 311 -10.06 17.45 18.57
N ARG A 312 -9.99 16.44 19.45
CA ARG A 312 -9.16 16.44 20.67
C ARG A 312 -8.30 15.18 20.79
N VAL A 313 -8.60 14.15 20.00
CA VAL A 313 -7.99 12.84 20.10
C VAL A 313 -7.44 12.49 18.73
N LEU A 314 -6.11 12.39 18.66
CA LEU A 314 -5.43 11.95 17.45
C LEU A 314 -5.78 10.51 17.14
N THR A 315 -5.87 10.16 15.87
CA THR A 315 -6.21 8.83 15.40
C THR A 315 -5.22 8.37 14.34
N VAL A 316 -4.66 7.17 14.53
CA VAL A 316 -3.72 6.56 13.58
C VAL A 316 -4.14 5.13 13.24
N GLY A 317 -4.23 4.82 11.96
CA GLY A 317 -4.52 3.47 11.46
C GLY A 317 -3.37 2.84 10.66
N VAL A 318 -3.57 1.58 10.25
CA VAL A 318 -2.66 0.87 9.33
C VAL A 318 -3.46 0.22 8.22
N GLY A 319 -3.04 0.45 6.97
CA GLY A 319 -3.64 -0.11 5.77
C GLY A 319 -3.87 0.94 4.70
N ALA A 320 -4.16 2.18 5.11
CA ALA A 320 -4.61 3.25 4.22
C ALA A 320 -5.80 2.82 3.34
N ASP A 321 -6.78 2.16 3.97
CA ASP A 321 -8.03 1.72 3.33
C ASP A 321 -8.79 2.90 2.73
N GLN A 322 -9.69 2.64 1.79
CA GLN A 322 -10.35 3.71 1.02
C GLN A 322 -11.12 4.67 1.93
N LYS A 323 -11.90 4.13 2.87
CA LYS A 323 -12.66 4.96 3.83
C LYS A 323 -11.76 5.74 4.78
N ALA A 324 -10.63 5.17 5.20
CA ALA A 324 -9.68 5.84 6.09
C ALA A 324 -8.97 6.99 5.35
N SER A 325 -8.62 6.75 4.08
CA SER A 325 -8.07 7.76 3.18
C SER A 325 -9.05 8.91 2.92
N GLN A 326 -10.36 8.62 2.83
CA GLN A 326 -11.41 9.63 2.74
C GLN A 326 -11.53 10.42 4.04
N ALA A 327 -11.50 9.76 5.19
CA ALA A 327 -11.54 10.43 6.50
C ALA A 327 -10.32 11.34 6.72
N LEU A 328 -9.12 10.93 6.27
CA LEU A 328 -7.92 11.78 6.24
C LEU A 328 -8.15 13.05 5.40
N THR A 329 -8.71 12.89 4.21
CA THR A 329 -9.00 14.03 3.31
C THR A 329 -10.06 14.96 3.90
N ALA A 330 -11.01 14.41 4.65
CA ALA A 330 -12.05 15.17 5.33
C ALA A 330 -11.59 15.84 6.63
N GLY A 331 -10.36 15.58 7.10
CA GLY A 331 -9.85 16.07 8.38
C GLY A 331 -10.52 15.42 9.60
N GLU A 332 -11.07 14.21 9.42
CA GLU A 332 -11.75 13.44 10.46
C GLU A 332 -10.87 12.34 11.07
N HIS A 333 -9.73 12.07 10.43
CA HIS A 333 -8.71 11.10 10.82
C HIS A 333 -7.34 11.74 10.57
N ASP A 334 -6.31 11.35 11.32
CA ASP A 334 -5.07 12.13 11.38
C ASP A 334 -3.90 11.49 10.61
N ALA A 335 -3.73 10.17 10.70
CA ALA A 335 -2.68 9.48 9.95
C ALA A 335 -2.99 8.01 9.65
N GLU A 336 -2.39 7.50 8.58
CA GLU A 336 -2.41 6.07 8.22
C GLU A 336 -1.00 5.59 7.92
N VAL A 337 -0.69 4.34 8.27
CA VAL A 337 0.51 3.67 7.75
C VAL A 337 0.10 2.82 6.55
N ASP A 338 0.56 3.20 5.37
CA ASP A 338 0.33 2.46 4.14
C ASP A 338 1.29 1.26 4.03
N THR A 339 0.72 0.05 4.01
CA THR A 339 1.44 -1.24 3.92
C THR A 339 1.84 -1.63 2.50
N ARG A 340 1.52 -0.81 1.49
CA ARG A 340 1.88 -1.02 0.08
C ARG A 340 1.39 -2.35 -0.51
N PRO A 341 0.07 -2.66 -0.45
CA PRO A 341 -0.53 -3.82 -1.12
C PRO A 341 -0.21 -3.93 -2.62
N ASP A 342 0.07 -2.81 -3.28
CA ASP A 342 0.56 -2.80 -4.67
C ASP A 342 1.89 -3.56 -4.82
N LEU A 343 2.85 -3.32 -3.92
CA LEU A 343 4.14 -4.01 -3.92
C LEU A 343 4.01 -5.45 -3.45
N LEU A 344 3.16 -5.71 -2.44
CA LEU A 344 2.88 -7.06 -1.97
C LEU A 344 2.35 -7.94 -3.11
N GLY A 345 1.35 -7.46 -3.85
CA GLY A 345 0.79 -8.18 -4.99
C GLY A 345 1.80 -8.41 -6.11
N GLN A 346 2.64 -7.40 -6.39
CA GLN A 346 3.70 -7.53 -7.39
C GLN A 346 4.71 -8.61 -7.00
N TYR A 347 5.29 -8.52 -5.81
CA TYR A 347 6.36 -9.41 -5.38
C TYR A 347 5.88 -10.82 -5.08
N ALA A 348 4.68 -10.98 -4.52
CA ALA A 348 4.10 -12.31 -4.32
C ALA A 348 3.86 -13.03 -5.65
N LEU A 349 3.39 -12.31 -6.68
CA LEU A 349 3.23 -12.88 -8.02
C LEU A 349 4.57 -13.17 -8.69
N ASP A 350 5.57 -12.28 -8.54
CA ASP A 350 6.93 -12.53 -9.05
C ASP A 350 7.53 -13.80 -8.44
N ALA A 351 7.45 -13.94 -7.11
CA ALA A 351 7.89 -15.14 -6.42
C ALA A 351 7.15 -16.39 -6.91
N ALA A 352 5.81 -16.34 -7.01
CA ALA A 352 5.01 -17.47 -7.45
C ALA A 352 5.31 -17.88 -8.90
N VAL A 353 5.51 -16.92 -9.81
CA VAL A 353 5.85 -17.18 -11.22
C VAL A 353 7.24 -17.81 -11.33
N SER A 354 8.25 -17.27 -10.64
CA SER A 354 9.61 -17.81 -10.65
C SER A 354 9.65 -19.22 -10.06
N LEU A 355 9.07 -19.41 -8.88
CA LEU A 355 9.03 -20.71 -8.21
C LEU A 355 8.26 -21.76 -9.02
N ALA A 356 7.17 -21.37 -9.69
CA ALA A 356 6.42 -22.28 -10.56
C ALA A 356 7.22 -22.78 -11.79
N LYS A 357 8.32 -22.10 -12.12
CA LYS A 357 9.27 -22.45 -13.19
C LYS A 357 10.57 -23.06 -12.65
N ASP A 358 10.64 -23.32 -11.35
CA ASP A 358 11.87 -23.74 -10.66
C ASP A 358 13.03 -22.73 -10.84
N GLU A 359 12.70 -21.44 -11.00
CA GLU A 359 13.64 -20.33 -11.14
C GLU A 359 13.91 -19.65 -9.79
N HIS A 360 15.07 -19.00 -9.67
CA HIS A 360 15.35 -18.12 -8.53
C HIS A 360 14.39 -16.92 -8.52
N TRP A 361 13.92 -16.55 -7.34
CA TRP A 361 13.12 -15.36 -7.11
C TRP A 361 13.88 -14.35 -6.25
N GLN A 362 13.62 -13.07 -6.45
CA GLN A 362 14.39 -11.98 -5.84
C GLN A 362 13.93 -11.73 -4.39
N TYR A 363 14.70 -12.23 -3.41
CA TYR A 363 14.51 -12.01 -1.98
C TYR A 363 15.72 -11.27 -1.39
N ASP A 364 15.55 -10.62 -0.23
CA ASP A 364 16.57 -9.78 0.42
C ASP A 364 16.93 -10.23 1.85
N SER A 365 16.14 -11.14 2.41
CA SER A 365 16.26 -11.57 3.80
C SER A 365 15.83 -13.03 3.96
N GLN A 366 15.95 -13.55 5.19
CA GLN A 366 15.33 -14.80 5.58
C GLN A 366 14.55 -14.61 6.88
N THR A 367 13.41 -15.28 7.01
CA THR A 367 12.57 -15.25 8.21
C THR A 367 12.39 -16.67 8.75
N THR A 368 12.60 -16.83 10.05
CA THR A 368 12.42 -18.12 10.71
C THR A 368 10.96 -18.33 11.11
N SER A 369 10.42 -19.52 10.82
CA SER A 369 9.15 -20.00 11.37
C SER A 369 9.31 -21.43 11.84
N GLY A 370 9.35 -21.62 13.16
CA GLY A 370 9.62 -22.93 13.76
C GLY A 370 10.97 -23.49 13.29
N SER A 371 10.93 -24.65 12.65
CA SER A 371 12.10 -25.34 12.09
C SER A 371 12.55 -24.83 10.71
N TYR A 372 11.80 -23.92 10.08
CA TYR A 372 12.07 -23.44 8.73
C TYR A 372 12.78 -22.08 8.73
N SER A 373 13.73 -21.91 7.81
CA SER A 373 14.27 -20.61 7.40
C SER A 373 13.80 -20.30 5.99
N VAL A 374 12.97 -19.28 5.84
CA VAL A 374 12.23 -19.01 4.61
C VAL A 374 12.84 -17.79 3.93
N PRO A 375 13.18 -17.86 2.62
CA PRO A 375 13.55 -16.67 1.86
C PRO A 375 12.44 -15.62 1.89
N SER A 376 12.80 -14.36 2.15
CA SER A 376 11.84 -13.31 2.47
C SER A 376 12.11 -12.03 1.69
N ARG A 377 11.02 -11.34 1.35
CA ARG A 377 11.05 -9.98 0.82
C ARG A 377 10.11 -9.10 1.63
N ILE A 378 10.68 -8.16 2.36
CA ILE A 378 9.93 -7.26 3.22
C ILE A 378 9.69 -5.94 2.49
N THR A 379 8.42 -5.59 2.30
CA THR A 379 8.03 -4.37 1.61
C THR A 379 8.07 -3.16 2.54
N PRO A 380 8.51 -1.99 2.03
CA PRO A 380 8.53 -0.78 2.83
C PRO A 380 7.10 -0.32 3.13
N VAL A 381 6.92 0.23 4.32
CA VAL A 381 5.69 0.94 4.72
C VAL A 381 5.96 2.45 4.75
N ARG A 382 4.91 3.27 4.69
CA ARG A 382 5.06 4.73 4.74
C ARG A 382 3.92 5.40 5.51
N LEU A 383 4.26 6.45 6.25
CA LEU A 383 3.28 7.29 6.92
C LEU A 383 2.56 8.18 5.90
N VAL A 384 1.23 8.15 5.93
CA VAL A 384 0.33 8.97 5.13
C VAL A 384 -0.42 9.92 6.05
N GLN A 385 -0.42 11.20 5.69
CA GLN A 385 -1.02 12.33 6.38
C GLN A 385 -1.68 13.24 5.32
N PRO A 386 -2.53 14.20 5.72
CA PRO A 386 -3.18 15.12 4.78
C PRO A 386 -2.22 15.79 3.78
N GLU A 387 -1.02 16.18 4.21
CA GLU A 387 -0.02 16.85 3.37
C GLU A 387 0.62 15.97 2.29
N ASN A 388 0.55 14.65 2.42
CA ASN A 388 1.17 13.71 1.49
C ASN A 388 0.19 12.71 0.87
N MET A 389 -1.11 13.02 0.90
CA MET A 389 -2.18 12.20 0.29
C MET A 389 -1.95 11.86 -1.19
N TYR A 390 -1.13 12.63 -1.91
CA TYR A 390 -0.74 12.33 -3.29
C TYR A 390 -0.12 10.94 -3.46
N LEU A 391 0.47 10.40 -2.38
CA LEU A 391 1.01 9.05 -2.31
C LEU A 391 -0.05 7.97 -2.60
N LEU A 392 -1.33 8.25 -2.36
CA LEU A 392 -2.44 7.32 -2.56
C LEU A 392 -3.25 7.58 -3.84
N ASN A 393 -2.93 8.61 -4.63
CA ASN A 393 -3.72 9.00 -5.80
C ASN A 393 -3.84 7.89 -6.87
N GLN A 394 -2.81 7.05 -7.04
CA GLN A 394 -2.86 5.93 -7.98
C GLN A 394 -3.72 4.77 -7.47
N ARG A 395 -3.87 4.64 -6.15
CA ARG A 395 -4.67 3.61 -5.49
C ARG A 395 -6.14 3.99 -5.50
N TRP A 396 -6.44 5.23 -5.11
CA TRP A 396 -7.78 5.75 -4.93
C TRP A 396 -8.06 6.86 -5.94
N SER A 397 -8.81 6.55 -6.99
CA SER A 397 -9.29 7.55 -7.94
C SER A 397 -10.23 8.53 -7.23
N GLY A 398 -10.00 9.84 -7.39
CA GLY A 398 -10.92 10.87 -6.88
C GLY A 398 -10.65 11.37 -5.45
N LEU A 399 -9.50 11.07 -4.85
CA LEU A 399 -9.11 11.69 -3.56
C LEU A 399 -8.85 13.21 -3.67
N GLN A 400 -8.66 13.75 -4.88
CA GLN A 400 -8.63 15.19 -5.10
C GLN A 400 -10.05 15.75 -5.22
N GLY A 401 -10.49 16.41 -4.15
CA GLY A 401 -11.62 17.32 -4.14
C GLY A 401 -12.90 16.74 -3.55
N GLY A 402 -13.20 17.13 -2.31
CA GLY A 402 -14.59 17.15 -1.83
C GLY A 402 -15.41 18.07 -2.75
N GLY A 403 -16.17 17.47 -3.67
CA GLY A 403 -16.93 18.26 -4.62
C GLY A 403 -17.54 17.44 -5.76
N LYS A 404 -18.82 17.10 -5.58
CA LYS A 404 -19.79 16.53 -6.53
C LYS A 404 -19.74 15.01 -6.74
N GLU A 405 -20.66 14.34 -6.05
CA GLU A 405 -21.80 13.71 -6.75
C GLU A 405 -23.08 13.83 -5.89
N LYS A 406 -23.92 14.83 -6.25
CA LYS A 406 -25.37 14.80 -6.03
C LYS A 406 -26.01 15.25 -7.34
N GLY A 407 -26.84 14.40 -7.93
CA GLY A 407 -27.95 14.82 -8.78
C GLY A 407 -28.17 14.02 -10.06
N GLY A 408 -29.13 13.08 -9.99
CA GLY A 408 -29.81 12.44 -11.13
C GLY A 408 -29.71 10.92 -11.05
N GLY A 409 -30.61 10.19 -10.39
CA GLY A 409 -32.07 10.28 -10.52
C GLY A 409 -32.53 9.06 -11.32
N GLY A 410 -32.73 7.93 -10.64
CA GLY A 410 -33.24 6.68 -11.20
C GLY A 410 -33.85 5.87 -10.08
N SER A 411 -35.09 6.20 -9.76
CA SER A 411 -35.98 5.51 -8.84
C SER A 411 -36.21 4.06 -9.23
N SER A 412 -36.11 3.15 -8.27
CA SER A 412 -36.97 1.98 -8.20
C SER A 412 -37.33 1.73 -6.74
N GLU A 413 -38.49 2.24 -6.35
CA GLU A 413 -39.24 1.76 -5.21
C GLU A 413 -39.79 0.35 -5.48
N GLY A 414 -40.03 -0.38 -4.39
CA GLY A 414 -40.93 -1.52 -4.31
C GLY A 414 -40.21 -2.86 -4.44
N GLY A 415 -40.35 -3.81 -3.53
CA GLY A 415 -41.27 -3.95 -2.42
C GLY A 415 -41.11 -5.37 -1.89
N SER A 416 -41.26 -5.51 -0.58
CA SER A 416 -41.40 -6.80 0.09
C SER A 416 -42.63 -7.55 -0.45
N SER A 417 -42.46 -8.79 -0.91
CA SER A 417 -43.48 -9.84 -0.75
C SER A 417 -42.97 -11.23 -1.17
N GLY A 418 -42.97 -12.15 -0.22
CA GLY A 418 -43.62 -13.47 -0.32
C GLY A 418 -43.37 -14.33 -1.56
N SER A 419 -42.59 -15.38 -1.36
CA SER A 419 -42.65 -16.61 -2.15
C SER A 419 -44.02 -17.29 -2.00
N GLY A 420 -44.81 -17.29 -3.07
CA GLY A 420 -46.06 -18.05 -3.21
C GLY A 420 -46.16 -18.63 -4.62
N LYS A 421 -46.24 -19.96 -4.71
CA LYS A 421 -46.34 -20.76 -5.94
C LYS A 421 -47.68 -20.55 -6.67
N GLY A 422 -47.66 -20.70 -8.01
CA GLY A 422 -48.70 -21.45 -8.74
C GLY A 422 -49.31 -20.79 -9.99
N GLY A 423 -49.44 -21.60 -11.07
CA GLY A 423 -50.30 -21.39 -12.26
C GLY A 423 -49.62 -20.73 -13.46
N SER A 424 -49.31 -21.45 -14.56
CA SER A 424 -50.15 -21.74 -15.75
C SER A 424 -50.59 -20.48 -16.51
N GLU A 425 -50.67 -20.37 -17.83
CA GLU A 425 -50.35 -21.14 -19.04
C GLU A 425 -50.59 -20.12 -20.20
N SER A 426 -50.09 -20.42 -21.41
CA SER A 426 -50.56 -19.91 -22.71
C SER A 426 -50.35 -18.41 -23.02
N ASP A 427 -50.18 -17.92 -24.25
CA ASP A 427 -49.96 -18.46 -25.60
C ASP A 427 -49.67 -17.25 -26.52
N SER A 428 -48.99 -17.53 -27.63
CA SER A 428 -48.96 -16.88 -28.96
C SER A 428 -49.06 -15.35 -29.17
N GLY A 429 -48.24 -14.85 -30.10
CA GLY A 429 -48.48 -13.56 -30.77
C GLY A 429 -47.34 -13.04 -31.64
N LYS A 430 -47.20 -13.56 -32.86
CA LYS A 430 -46.33 -13.08 -33.95
C LYS A 430 -46.84 -11.76 -34.56
N SER A 431 -45.91 -10.92 -35.03
CA SER A 431 -45.90 -10.11 -36.28
C SER A 431 -45.03 -8.86 -36.04
N GLY A 432 -44.16 -8.35 -36.91
CA GLY A 432 -43.99 -8.52 -38.36
C GLY A 432 -44.23 -7.16 -39.05
N SER A 433 -43.17 -6.58 -39.64
CA SER A 433 -43.08 -5.49 -40.66
C SER A 433 -41.94 -4.52 -40.29
N ASP A 434 -40.83 -4.46 -41.01
CA ASP A 434 -40.57 -3.99 -42.39
C ASP A 434 -40.28 -2.48 -42.47
N GLY A 435 -39.00 -2.17 -42.74
CA GLY A 435 -38.63 -1.47 -43.97
C GLY A 435 -38.44 0.06 -43.97
N LEU A 436 -37.34 0.44 -44.65
CA LEU A 436 -37.06 1.71 -45.35
C LEU A 436 -36.46 2.83 -44.48
N SER A 437 -35.16 3.14 -44.58
CA SER A 437 -34.38 3.75 -45.69
C SER A 437 -34.81 5.19 -46.03
N GLY A 438 -33.85 6.11 -45.91
CA GLY A 438 -34.02 7.53 -46.21
C GLY A 438 -32.77 8.31 -45.82
N GLY A 439 -31.79 8.34 -46.71
CA GLY A 439 -30.65 9.25 -46.60
C GLY A 439 -31.05 10.65 -47.05
N GLN A 440 -30.52 11.68 -46.38
CA GLN A 440 -30.41 13.01 -46.98
C GLN A 440 -29.17 13.73 -46.44
N GLN A 441 -28.30 14.12 -47.37
CA GLN A 441 -27.20 15.06 -47.17
C GLN A 441 -27.75 16.45 -46.84
N GLY A 442 -27.07 17.14 -45.94
CA GLY A 442 -27.29 18.56 -45.65
C GLY A 442 -26.03 19.17 -45.04
N SER A 443 -25.24 19.79 -45.89
CA SER A 443 -24.08 20.64 -45.59
C SER A 443 -24.44 21.81 -44.67
N GLY A 444 -23.59 22.15 -43.70
CA GLY A 444 -23.80 23.35 -42.87
C GLY A 444 -22.76 23.57 -41.77
N GLN A 445 -21.56 23.96 -42.17
CA GLN A 445 -20.71 24.96 -41.51
C GLN A 445 -20.40 24.82 -40.00
N GLN A 446 -19.22 24.26 -39.79
CA GLN A 446 -18.31 24.37 -38.66
C GLN A 446 -18.10 25.83 -38.20
N SER A 447 -18.39 26.12 -36.93
CA SER A 447 -17.76 27.22 -36.19
C SER A 447 -17.32 26.69 -34.82
N GLY A 448 -16.07 26.26 -34.75
CA GLY A 448 -15.43 25.80 -33.54
C GLY A 448 -15.19 26.95 -32.56
N LYS A 449 -15.59 26.75 -31.31
CA LYS A 449 -14.87 27.28 -30.15
C LYS A 449 -14.19 26.10 -29.47
N GLN A 450 -12.98 25.78 -29.94
CA GLN A 450 -12.02 24.97 -29.19
C GLN A 450 -11.69 25.75 -27.90
N GLY A 451 -12.28 25.33 -26.78
CA GLY A 451 -11.69 25.58 -25.48
C GLY A 451 -10.36 24.86 -25.44
N GLY A 452 -9.26 25.62 -25.31
CA GLY A 452 -7.90 25.10 -25.37
C GLY A 452 -7.72 23.91 -24.43
N GLN A 453 -7.47 22.74 -25.02
CA GLN A 453 -6.85 21.63 -24.32
C GLN A 453 -5.56 22.16 -23.72
N GLY A 454 -5.45 22.20 -22.39
CA GLY A 454 -4.21 22.55 -21.71
C GLY A 454 -3.11 21.65 -22.26
N GLN A 455 -2.12 22.24 -22.94
CA GLN A 455 -1.04 21.48 -23.55
C GLN A 455 -0.36 20.62 -22.50
N LYS A 456 -0.30 19.30 -22.73
CA LYS A 456 0.45 18.39 -21.87
C LYS A 456 1.89 18.33 -22.33
N THR A 457 2.83 18.48 -21.41
CA THR A 457 4.27 18.37 -21.67
C THR A 457 4.78 17.06 -21.09
N LYS A 458 5.45 16.25 -21.91
CA LYS A 458 6.18 15.08 -21.43
C LYS A 458 7.61 15.48 -21.09
N LEU A 459 7.99 15.35 -19.82
CA LEU A 459 9.34 15.58 -19.34
C LEU A 459 10.05 14.24 -19.16
N LYS A 460 11.18 14.06 -19.84
CA LYS A 460 12.04 12.88 -19.72
C LYS A 460 13.37 13.31 -19.11
N VAL A 461 13.69 12.77 -17.93
CA VAL A 461 14.96 13.02 -17.23
C VAL A 461 15.79 11.75 -17.27
N THR A 462 17.00 11.84 -17.83
CA THR A 462 17.96 10.74 -17.84
C THR A 462 19.17 11.13 -16.99
N THR A 463 19.47 10.33 -15.97
CA THR A 463 20.63 10.51 -15.10
C THR A 463 21.92 10.10 -15.82
N MET A 464 23.09 10.51 -15.30
CA MET A 464 24.38 10.17 -15.90
C MET A 464 24.66 8.65 -15.90
N ASP A 465 24.08 7.89 -14.97
CA ASP A 465 24.13 6.41 -14.95
C ASP A 465 23.08 5.76 -15.86
N GLY A 466 22.41 6.54 -16.72
CA GLY A 466 21.52 6.06 -17.77
C GLY A 466 20.09 5.74 -17.31
N LYS A 467 19.75 5.94 -16.03
CA LYS A 467 18.38 5.74 -15.55
C LYS A 467 17.49 6.85 -16.07
N THR A 468 16.29 6.50 -16.52
CA THR A 468 15.37 7.43 -17.14
C THR A 468 14.05 7.45 -16.37
N VAL A 469 13.53 8.65 -16.10
CA VAL A 469 12.20 8.90 -15.55
C VAL A 469 11.41 9.76 -16.54
N GLU A 470 10.17 9.36 -16.85
CA GLU A 470 9.24 10.14 -17.69
C GLU A 470 8.05 10.60 -16.83
N VAL A 471 7.71 11.88 -16.92
CA VAL A 471 6.60 12.51 -16.20
C VAL A 471 5.74 13.29 -17.19
N GLU A 472 4.42 13.10 -17.13
CA GLU A 472 3.46 13.91 -17.90
C GLU A 472 2.97 15.08 -17.03
N ILE A 473 3.22 16.31 -17.49
CA ILE A 473 2.89 17.55 -16.80
C ILE A 473 1.77 18.25 -17.56
N ASN A 474 0.71 18.65 -16.85
CA ASN A 474 -0.34 19.48 -17.43
C ASN A 474 0.16 20.93 -17.52
N GLY A 475 0.20 21.48 -18.74
CA GLY A 475 0.72 22.82 -19.02
C GLY A 475 2.12 22.82 -19.66
N GLN A 476 2.57 24.00 -20.10
CA GLN A 476 3.94 24.20 -20.58
C GLN A 476 4.91 24.32 -19.40
N VAL A 477 6.06 23.65 -19.48
CA VAL A 477 7.12 23.77 -18.47
C VAL A 477 7.84 25.10 -18.66
N LYS A 478 7.76 25.98 -17.65
CA LYS A 478 8.40 27.31 -17.69
C LYS A 478 9.88 27.29 -17.28
N LYS A 479 10.25 26.43 -16.33
CA LYS A 479 11.63 26.31 -15.81
C LYS A 479 11.81 24.92 -15.20
N ILE A 480 13.02 24.38 -15.29
CA ILE A 480 13.47 23.17 -14.59
C ILE A 480 14.71 23.57 -13.79
N GLU A 481 14.75 23.27 -12.51
CA GLU A 481 15.89 23.53 -11.62
C GLU A 481 16.35 22.23 -11.00
N SER A 482 17.67 22.06 -10.87
CA SER A 482 18.30 20.96 -10.14
C SER A 482 19.03 21.55 -8.95
N THR A 483 18.85 20.94 -7.78
CA THR A 483 19.58 21.31 -6.56
C THR A 483 20.51 20.16 -6.19
N ASP A 484 21.81 20.34 -6.39
CA ASP A 484 22.81 19.39 -5.94
C ASP A 484 22.89 19.44 -4.41
N GLY A 485 22.71 18.30 -3.76
CA GLY A 485 22.90 18.14 -2.32
C GLY A 485 24.39 18.16 -1.95
N GLY A 486 25.04 19.31 -2.10
CA GLY A 486 26.45 19.50 -1.77
C GLY A 486 26.76 20.98 -1.50
N GLN A 487 27.39 21.25 -0.36
CA GLN A 487 27.73 22.60 0.11
C GLN A 487 28.60 23.39 -0.90
N GLY A 488 28.18 24.62 -1.20
CA GLY A 488 29.01 25.81 -1.34
C GLY A 488 29.94 25.96 -2.56
N GLN A 489 29.52 26.76 -3.54
CA GLN A 489 30.18 28.03 -3.89
C GLN A 489 29.42 28.72 -5.03
N GLN A 490 28.91 29.93 -4.77
CA GLN A 490 28.53 30.86 -5.81
C GLN A 490 29.77 31.22 -6.63
N SER A 491 29.75 30.96 -7.93
CA SER A 491 30.49 31.78 -8.90
C SER A 491 29.49 32.47 -9.81
N GLN A 492 29.55 33.79 -9.80
CA GLN A 492 28.83 34.67 -10.72
C GLN A 492 29.40 34.47 -12.13
N GLY A 493 28.58 34.00 -13.06
CA GLY A 493 28.85 34.06 -14.49
C GLY A 493 28.01 35.18 -15.12
N GLY A 494 28.64 36.33 -15.34
CA GLY A 494 28.05 37.48 -16.03
C GLY A 494 27.75 37.23 -17.50
N ALA A 495 26.73 37.92 -18.01
CA ALA A 495 26.33 37.93 -19.41
C ALA A 495 27.18 38.90 -20.26
N GLY A 496 27.31 38.59 -21.55
CA GLY A 496 27.85 39.44 -22.61
C GLY A 496 29.30 39.09 -22.94
N GLN A 497 29.71 38.82 -24.18
CA GLN A 497 29.35 39.52 -25.40
C GLN A 497 29.78 38.70 -26.65
N GLN A 498 28.96 38.80 -27.70
CA GLN A 498 29.26 38.31 -29.05
C GLN A 498 30.46 39.03 -29.71
N GLY A 499 31.23 38.24 -30.45
CA GLY A 499 32.17 38.63 -31.51
C GLY A 499 33.00 37.39 -31.86
N GLY A 500 33.08 36.85 -33.08
CA GLY A 500 32.92 37.45 -34.40
C GLY A 500 34.20 37.20 -35.19
N GLY A 501 34.24 36.13 -36.00
CA GLY A 501 35.00 36.05 -37.26
C GLY A 501 36.49 35.64 -37.25
N GLY A 502 36.80 34.65 -38.10
CA GLY A 502 38.11 34.40 -38.76
C GLY A 502 39.16 33.72 -37.89
N GLY A 503 39.96 32.73 -38.32
CA GLY A 503 40.26 32.17 -39.63
C GLY A 503 41.73 31.74 -39.61
N GLY A 504 42.04 30.53 -40.07
CA GLY A 504 43.36 30.16 -40.62
C GLY A 504 44.46 29.68 -39.66
N GLN A 505 44.89 28.44 -39.95
CA GLN A 505 46.13 27.73 -39.60
C GLN A 505 46.30 27.18 -38.18
#